data_AF-A0A3D5UMI9-F1
#
_entry.id   AF-A0A3D5UMI9-F1
#
_cell.length_a   1.000
_cell.length_b   1.000
_cell.length_c   1.000
_cell.angle_alpha   90.00
_cell.angle_beta   90.00
_cell.angle_gamma   90.00
#
_symmetry.space_group_name_H-M   'P 1'
#
loop_
_entity.id
_entity.type
_entity.pdbx_description
1 polymer ?
#
loop_
_entity_poly.entity_id
_entity_poly.type
_entity_poly.pdbx_seq_one_letter_code
_entity_poly.pdbx_strand_id
1 'polypeptide(L)'
;MKGIAASPGISIAKAFVLKHEEIVVNTDKAENPDQQIQKLKDAVQASKDQLQSIYENAVKELGEEEASIFSAHLMVLDDPEYIGQIEETIKGESITADHAIKQVSDQFIAIFDSMEDEYMKERAADIRDVSNRMMRNALGMKEQDLSLIDEDSIVIAYDLTPSDTAQMNKEKVLGFATDIGGRTSHTAIMARSLEIPAVLGLKEVTQTVKDGDLVVVDGLEGVVLANPSAEEQKEYETKKKEYEDFRKELEQLKDLKAETKDGREVELVGNIGTPADIKGVLKNGGEGVGLYRTEFLYMDSDTMPDEEKQFKAYKEVLEGMKGKPVIIRTLDIGGDKNLPYLEMPEEMNPFLGLRAIRLCFAEKELFKTQLRAILRASAFGNVHIMFPMISNVTEVKEAKAIVEECKEELRNEKKEF
;
A
#
# COMPACT_ATOMS: atom_id res chain seq x y z
N MET A 1 9.89 -10.45 24.00
CA MET A 1 9.78 -11.14 22.69
C MET A 1 10.45 -10.27 21.63
N LYS A 2 11.02 -10.87 20.58
CA LYS A 2 11.70 -10.12 19.50
C LYS A 2 11.12 -10.51 18.14
N GLY A 3 10.75 -9.50 17.36
CA GLY A 3 10.15 -9.62 16.04
C GLY A 3 10.82 -8.69 15.04
N ILE A 4 10.05 -8.28 14.03
CA ILE A 4 10.46 -7.40 12.94
C ILE A 4 9.94 -5.99 13.26
N ALA A 5 10.86 -5.04 13.41
CA ALA A 5 10.53 -3.62 13.49
C ALA A 5 9.86 -3.15 12.19
N ALA A 6 8.56 -2.87 12.25
CA ALA A 6 7.77 -2.44 11.08
C ALA A 6 7.64 -0.92 11.02
N SER A 7 7.30 -0.29 12.14
CA SER A 7 7.14 1.16 12.27
C SER A 7 7.82 1.67 13.55
N PRO A 8 8.65 2.74 13.46
CA PRO A 8 9.48 3.19 14.55
C PRO A 8 8.70 3.90 15.67
N GLY A 9 9.24 3.82 16.89
CA GLY A 9 8.71 4.50 18.07
C GLY A 9 8.51 3.55 19.24
N ILE A 10 8.11 4.10 20.39
CA ILE A 10 7.94 3.33 21.63
C ILE A 10 6.58 3.67 22.24
N SER A 11 5.78 2.64 22.50
CA SER A 11 4.49 2.77 23.16
C SER A 11 4.38 1.87 24.38
N ILE A 12 3.67 2.38 25.39
CA ILE A 12 3.42 1.70 26.66
C ILE A 12 1.94 1.89 26.98
N ALA A 13 1.18 0.81 26.96
CA ALA A 13 -0.27 0.84 27.18
C ALA A 13 -0.78 -0.54 27.57
N LYS A 14 -2.08 -0.63 27.89
CA LYS A 14 -2.72 -1.94 28.09
C LYS A 14 -2.89 -2.67 26.76
N ALA A 15 -2.75 -3.98 26.77
CA ALA A 15 -3.03 -4.83 25.63
C ALA A 15 -4.52 -4.91 25.37
N PHE A 16 -4.92 -4.67 24.12
CA PHE A 16 -6.19 -5.09 23.57
C PHE A 16 -5.91 -6.31 22.68
N VAL A 17 -6.29 -7.50 23.12
CA VAL A 17 -6.02 -8.72 22.35
C VAL A 17 -7.16 -8.98 21.38
N LEU A 18 -6.91 -8.73 20.10
CA LEU A 18 -7.85 -9.02 19.02
C LEU A 18 -7.97 -10.54 18.86
N LYS A 19 -9.06 -11.09 19.38
CA LYS A 19 -9.34 -12.51 19.28
C LYS A 19 -10.16 -12.74 18.03
N HIS A 20 -9.56 -13.42 17.06
CA HIS A 20 -10.32 -13.99 15.97
C HIS A 20 -11.08 -15.20 16.52
N GLU A 21 -12.39 -15.07 16.68
CA GLU A 21 -13.24 -16.24 16.90
C GLU A 21 -13.07 -17.18 15.69
N GLU A 22 -12.74 -18.44 15.97
CA GLU A 22 -12.56 -19.44 14.92
C GLU A 22 -13.91 -19.68 14.23
N ILE A 23 -13.94 -19.52 12.91
CA ILE A 23 -15.14 -19.75 12.11
C ILE A 23 -15.35 -21.26 12.03
N VAL A 24 -16.27 -21.76 12.85
CA VAL A 24 -16.70 -23.16 12.79
C VAL A 24 -17.78 -23.28 11.72
N VAL A 25 -17.37 -23.74 10.54
CA VAL A 25 -18.27 -24.00 9.42
C VAL A 25 -19.19 -25.18 9.73
N ASN A 26 -20.48 -25.00 9.46
CA ASN A 26 -21.46 -26.06 9.56
C ASN A 26 -21.42 -26.94 8.30
N THR A 27 -20.88 -28.15 8.43
CA THR A 27 -20.77 -29.12 7.33
C THR A 27 -22.03 -29.99 7.13
N ASP A 28 -23.11 -29.70 7.85
CA ASP A 28 -24.38 -30.40 7.70
C ASP A 28 -25.01 -30.13 6.32
N LYS A 29 -25.88 -31.06 5.89
CA LYS A 29 -26.72 -30.82 4.72
C LYS A 29 -27.76 -29.77 5.02
N ALA A 30 -27.91 -28.81 4.12
CA ALA A 30 -28.98 -27.85 4.17
C ALA A 30 -30.32 -28.52 3.81
N GLU A 31 -31.29 -28.43 4.72
CA GLU A 31 -32.66 -28.89 4.49
C GLU A 31 -33.39 -28.07 3.41
N ASN A 32 -33.00 -26.81 3.24
CA ASN A 32 -33.60 -25.89 2.27
C ASN A 32 -32.52 -25.03 1.57
N PRO A 33 -32.08 -25.42 0.36
CA PRO A 33 -31.10 -24.68 -0.42
C PRO A 33 -31.51 -23.24 -0.73
N ASP A 34 -32.79 -22.97 -0.99
CA ASP A 34 -33.27 -21.61 -1.28
C ASP A 34 -33.10 -20.67 -0.08
N GLN A 35 -33.30 -21.18 1.14
CA GLN A 35 -33.05 -20.41 2.36
C GLN A 35 -31.57 -20.09 2.54
N GLN A 36 -30.67 -21.01 2.17
CA GLN A 36 -29.22 -20.78 2.25
C GLN A 36 -28.75 -19.77 1.20
N ILE A 37 -29.34 -19.77 0.01
CA ILE A 37 -29.07 -18.75 -1.01
C ILE A 37 -29.49 -17.37 -0.52
N GLN A 38 -30.65 -17.26 0.16
CA GLN A 38 -31.04 -15.98 0.74
C GLN A 38 -30.05 -15.54 1.83
N LYS A 39 -29.61 -16.45 2.70
CA LYS A 39 -28.56 -16.15 3.69
C LYS A 39 -27.26 -15.67 3.04
N LEU A 40 -26.84 -16.30 1.94
CA LEU A 40 -25.67 -15.87 1.18
C LEU A 40 -25.86 -14.43 0.67
N LYS A 41 -27.01 -14.12 0.07
CA LYS A 41 -27.31 -12.78 -0.45
C LYS A 41 -27.30 -11.72 0.65
N ASP A 42 -27.91 -12.03 1.79
CA ASP A 42 -27.93 -11.15 2.94
C ASP A 42 -26.50 -10.94 3.49
N ALA A 43 -25.69 -12.00 3.54
CA ALA A 43 -24.29 -11.91 3.97
C ALA A 43 -23.42 -11.11 2.99
N VAL A 44 -23.60 -11.29 1.68
CA VAL A 44 -22.91 -10.51 0.65
C VAL A 44 -23.27 -9.04 0.76
N GLN A 45 -24.56 -8.71 0.92
CA GLN A 45 -25.01 -7.33 1.07
C GLN A 45 -24.45 -6.69 2.34
N ALA A 46 -24.50 -7.39 3.47
CA ALA A 46 -23.92 -6.91 4.73
C ALA A 46 -22.41 -6.67 4.60
N SER A 47 -21.68 -7.57 3.93
CA SER A 47 -20.25 -7.41 3.66
C SER A 47 -19.97 -6.20 2.76
N LYS A 48 -20.80 -5.95 1.74
CA LYS A 48 -20.68 -4.75 0.88
C LYS A 48 -20.89 -3.46 1.67
N ASP A 49 -21.93 -3.40 2.48
CA ASP A 49 -22.23 -2.20 3.29
C ASP A 49 -21.10 -1.89 4.30
N GLN A 50 -20.53 -2.95 4.90
CA GLN A 50 -19.36 -2.84 5.77
C GLN A 50 -18.13 -2.32 5.01
N LEU A 51 -17.76 -2.96 3.89
CA LEU A 51 -16.58 -2.58 3.10
C LEU A 51 -16.72 -1.16 2.52
N GLN A 52 -17.92 -0.76 2.11
CA GLN A 52 -18.19 0.60 1.66
C GLN A 52 -17.93 1.62 2.78
N SER A 53 -18.38 1.31 4.00
CA SER A 53 -18.13 2.17 5.17
C SER A 53 -16.64 2.24 5.51
N ILE A 54 -15.92 1.11 5.41
CA ILE A 54 -14.47 1.04 5.61
C ILE A 54 -13.74 1.88 4.57
N TYR A 55 -14.10 1.72 3.29
CA TYR A 55 -13.55 2.49 2.18
C TYR A 55 -13.71 4.00 2.41
N GLU A 56 -14.92 4.46 2.73
CA GLU A 56 -15.18 5.89 2.96
C GLU A 56 -14.39 6.47 4.14
N ASN A 57 -14.16 5.67 5.18
CA ASN A 57 -13.32 6.08 6.32
C ASN A 57 -11.84 6.06 5.94
N ALA A 58 -11.37 5.02 5.25
CA ALA A 58 -10.00 4.90 4.77
C ALA A 58 -9.62 6.04 3.82
N VAL A 59 -10.50 6.45 2.90
CA VAL A 59 -10.27 7.59 2.00
C VAL A 59 -10.02 8.88 2.79
N LYS A 60 -10.81 9.13 3.85
CA LYS A 60 -10.67 10.32 4.69
C LYS A 60 -9.37 10.28 5.51
N GLU A 61 -9.03 9.11 6.02
CA GLU A 61 -8.01 8.93 7.04
C GLU A 61 -6.61 8.60 6.50
N LEU A 62 -6.54 7.88 5.39
CA LEU A 62 -5.29 7.35 4.80
C LEU A 62 -5.07 7.90 3.38
N GLY A 63 -6.12 8.37 2.72
CA GLY A 63 -6.10 8.83 1.33
C GLY A 63 -6.66 7.79 0.36
N GLU A 64 -6.95 8.22 -0.86
CA GLU A 64 -7.57 7.37 -1.89
C GLU A 64 -6.69 6.19 -2.31
N GLU A 65 -5.37 6.37 -2.32
CA GLU A 65 -4.40 5.34 -2.74
C GLU A 65 -4.44 4.12 -1.80
N GLU A 66 -4.30 4.33 -0.50
CA GLU A 66 -4.35 3.27 0.52
C GLU A 66 -5.77 2.65 0.64
N ALA A 67 -6.82 3.44 0.36
CA ALA A 67 -8.19 2.95 0.36
C ALA A 67 -8.54 2.09 -0.87
N SER A 68 -7.75 2.15 -1.94
CA SER A 68 -8.02 1.42 -3.19
C SER A 68 -8.08 -0.10 -2.99
N ILE A 69 -7.42 -0.65 -1.96
CA ILE A 69 -7.49 -2.07 -1.59
C ILE A 69 -8.93 -2.52 -1.35
N PHE A 70 -9.75 -1.69 -0.69
CA PHE A 70 -11.16 -2.03 -0.44
C PHE A 70 -12.02 -2.00 -1.71
N SER A 71 -11.59 -1.26 -2.74
CA SER A 71 -12.27 -1.33 -4.04
C SER A 71 -12.09 -2.70 -4.69
N ALA A 72 -10.90 -3.31 -4.56
CA ALA A 72 -10.66 -4.67 -5.01
C ALA A 72 -11.52 -5.68 -4.22
N HIS A 73 -11.66 -5.50 -2.90
CA HIS A 73 -12.54 -6.33 -2.07
C HIS A 73 -14.01 -6.24 -2.50
N LEU A 74 -14.49 -5.03 -2.81
CA LEU A 74 -15.85 -4.82 -3.34
C LEU A 74 -16.02 -5.48 -4.71
N MET A 75 -15.02 -5.42 -5.59
CA MET A 75 -15.05 -6.10 -6.89
C MET A 75 -15.20 -7.63 -6.75
N VAL A 76 -14.55 -8.25 -5.76
CA VAL A 76 -14.72 -9.69 -5.47
C VAL A 76 -16.17 -10.00 -5.07
N LEU A 77 -16.81 -9.14 -4.27
CA LEU A 77 -18.22 -9.30 -3.88
C LEU A 77 -19.22 -9.01 -5.00
N ASP A 78 -18.80 -8.25 -6.02
CA ASP A 78 -19.59 -7.96 -7.21
C ASP A 78 -19.38 -8.98 -8.34
N ASP A 79 -18.36 -9.83 -8.23
CA ASP A 79 -18.03 -10.84 -9.24
C ASP A 79 -19.15 -11.89 -9.37
N PRO A 80 -19.90 -11.92 -10.50
CA PRO A 80 -20.98 -12.87 -10.70
C PRO A 80 -20.50 -14.32 -10.84
N GLU A 81 -19.25 -14.54 -11.26
CA GLU A 81 -18.68 -15.89 -11.38
C GLU A 81 -18.40 -16.48 -10.00
N TYR A 82 -17.76 -15.70 -9.13
CA TYR A 82 -17.47 -16.12 -7.75
C TYR A 82 -18.76 -16.35 -6.95
N ILE A 83 -19.68 -15.39 -6.93
CA ILE A 83 -20.96 -15.51 -6.19
C ILE A 83 -21.84 -16.60 -6.83
N GLY A 84 -21.87 -16.68 -8.16
CA GLY A 84 -22.62 -17.69 -8.90
C GLY A 84 -22.15 -19.11 -8.57
N GLN A 85 -20.85 -19.35 -8.49
CA GLN A 85 -20.30 -20.65 -8.14
C GLN A 85 -20.64 -21.07 -6.70
N ILE A 86 -20.72 -20.12 -5.76
CA ILE A 86 -21.20 -20.39 -4.39
C ILE A 86 -22.68 -20.79 -4.42
N GLU A 87 -23.53 -20.05 -5.16
CA GLU A 87 -24.95 -20.39 -5.31
C GLU A 87 -25.15 -21.78 -5.94
N GLU A 88 -24.36 -22.13 -6.96
CA GLU A 88 -24.39 -23.44 -7.60
C GLU A 88 -23.96 -24.55 -6.65
N THR A 89 -22.92 -24.33 -5.85
CA THR A 89 -22.45 -25.31 -4.86
C THR A 89 -23.51 -25.56 -3.78
N ILE A 90 -24.18 -24.52 -3.28
CA ILE A 90 -25.29 -24.65 -2.33
C ILE A 90 -26.40 -25.53 -2.91
N LYS A 91 -26.82 -25.29 -4.17
CA LYS A 91 -27.89 -26.06 -4.81
C LYS A 91 -27.48 -27.49 -5.13
N GLY A 92 -26.30 -27.66 -5.73
CA GLY A 92 -25.82 -28.95 -6.23
C GLY A 92 -25.50 -29.92 -5.11
N GLU A 93 -24.88 -29.45 -4.03
CA GLU A 93 -24.43 -30.29 -2.92
C GLU A 93 -25.39 -30.27 -1.72
N SER A 94 -26.36 -29.34 -1.71
CA SER A 94 -27.30 -29.13 -0.61
C SER A 94 -26.57 -28.91 0.72
N ILE A 95 -25.63 -27.96 0.74
CA ILE A 95 -24.85 -27.56 1.91
C ILE A 95 -25.22 -26.15 2.39
N THR A 96 -24.80 -25.79 3.60
CA THR A 96 -25.03 -24.47 4.20
C THR A 96 -24.26 -23.36 3.46
N ALA A 97 -24.71 -22.12 3.61
CA ALA A 97 -24.10 -20.97 2.95
C ALA A 97 -22.62 -20.77 3.37
N ASP A 98 -22.31 -20.87 4.66
CA ASP A 98 -20.96 -20.76 5.20
C ASP A 98 -20.03 -21.87 4.67
N HIS A 99 -20.53 -23.10 4.53
CA HIS A 99 -19.76 -24.20 3.96
C HIS A 99 -19.47 -24.01 2.48
N ALA A 100 -20.47 -23.59 1.69
CA ALA A 100 -20.26 -23.29 0.29
C ALA A 100 -19.29 -22.11 0.08
N ILE A 101 -19.40 -21.05 0.88
CA ILE A 101 -18.46 -19.93 0.85
C ILE A 101 -17.04 -20.44 1.10
N LYS A 102 -16.83 -21.23 2.16
CA LYS A 102 -15.51 -21.77 2.47
C LYS A 102 -14.97 -22.64 1.34
N GLN A 103 -15.76 -23.57 0.83
CA GLN A 103 -15.35 -24.53 -0.19
C GLN A 103 -14.93 -23.83 -1.49
N VAL A 104 -15.73 -22.89 -1.97
CA VAL A 104 -15.40 -22.14 -3.20
C VAL A 104 -14.20 -21.23 -2.95
N SER A 105 -14.16 -20.50 -1.83
CA SER A 105 -13.05 -19.60 -1.51
C SER A 105 -11.72 -20.35 -1.40
N ASP A 106 -11.69 -21.50 -0.73
CA ASP A 106 -10.48 -22.33 -0.60
C ASP A 106 -9.98 -22.80 -1.99
N GLN A 107 -10.86 -23.04 -2.97
CA GLN A 107 -10.48 -23.38 -4.34
C GLN A 107 -9.81 -22.21 -5.07
N PHE A 108 -10.41 -21.01 -5.03
CA PHE A 108 -9.83 -19.82 -5.65
C PHE A 108 -8.50 -19.45 -4.98
N ILE A 109 -8.45 -19.47 -3.65
CA ILE A 109 -7.24 -19.20 -2.88
C ILE A 109 -6.13 -20.18 -3.28
N ALA A 110 -6.42 -21.48 -3.38
CA ALA A 110 -5.42 -22.47 -3.80
C ALA A 110 -4.91 -22.23 -5.22
N ILE A 111 -5.77 -21.80 -6.15
CA ILE A 111 -5.38 -21.43 -7.52
C ILE A 111 -4.42 -20.25 -7.48
N PHE A 112 -4.77 -19.16 -6.78
CA PHE A 112 -3.94 -17.96 -6.70
C PHE A 112 -2.62 -18.19 -5.94
N ASP A 113 -2.65 -18.91 -4.81
CA ASP A 113 -1.43 -19.25 -4.04
C ASP A 113 -0.47 -20.15 -4.83
N SER A 114 -0.98 -20.93 -5.80
CA SER A 114 -0.15 -21.77 -6.68
C SER A 114 0.56 -21.00 -7.80
N MET A 115 0.17 -19.74 -8.03
CA MET A 115 0.84 -18.87 -9.01
C MET A 115 2.14 -18.32 -8.43
N GLU A 116 3.19 -18.20 -9.25
CA GLU A 116 4.49 -17.68 -8.79
C GLU A 116 4.48 -16.15 -8.61
N ASP A 117 3.53 -15.47 -9.24
CA ASP A 117 3.35 -14.02 -9.28
C ASP A 117 2.93 -13.43 -7.90
N GLU A 118 3.65 -12.41 -7.45
CA GLU A 118 3.45 -11.77 -6.13
C GLU A 118 2.10 -11.02 -6.04
N TYR A 119 1.66 -10.38 -7.13
CA TYR A 119 0.36 -9.71 -7.20
C TYR A 119 -0.80 -10.71 -7.12
N MET A 120 -0.64 -11.91 -7.71
CA MET A 120 -1.64 -12.98 -7.58
C MET A 120 -1.71 -13.55 -6.16
N LYS A 121 -0.59 -13.62 -5.44
CA LYS A 121 -0.59 -14.02 -4.02
C LYS A 121 -1.26 -12.99 -3.13
N GLU A 122 -1.13 -11.70 -3.44
CA GLU A 122 -1.87 -10.64 -2.75
C GLU A 122 -3.38 -10.79 -2.96
N ARG A 123 -3.83 -11.09 -4.19
CA ARG A 123 -5.26 -11.41 -4.44
C ARG A 123 -5.78 -12.59 -3.63
N ALA A 124 -4.94 -13.61 -3.38
CA ALA A 124 -5.32 -14.73 -2.54
C ALA A 124 -5.61 -14.27 -1.09
N ALA A 125 -4.82 -13.33 -0.57
CA ALA A 125 -5.05 -12.72 0.74
C ALA A 125 -6.35 -11.89 0.76
N ASP A 126 -6.63 -11.13 -0.30
CA ASP A 126 -7.86 -10.34 -0.43
C ASP A 126 -9.12 -11.22 -0.46
N ILE A 127 -9.12 -12.30 -1.25
CA ILE A 127 -10.23 -13.26 -1.28
C ILE A 127 -10.41 -13.92 0.10
N ARG A 128 -9.31 -14.19 0.80
CA ARG A 128 -9.35 -14.75 2.16
C ARG A 128 -10.00 -13.77 3.16
N ASP A 129 -9.71 -12.48 3.07
CA ASP A 129 -10.34 -11.44 3.91
C ASP A 129 -11.85 -11.35 3.61
N VAL A 130 -12.21 -11.18 2.33
CA VAL A 130 -13.61 -11.06 1.88
C VAL A 130 -14.44 -12.30 2.23
N SER A 131 -13.89 -13.51 2.01
CA SER A 131 -14.59 -14.76 2.32
C SER A 131 -14.81 -14.95 3.82
N ASN A 132 -13.82 -14.61 4.66
CA ASN A 132 -13.97 -14.63 6.11
C ASN A 132 -15.07 -13.67 6.59
N ARG A 133 -15.12 -12.46 6.02
CA ARG A 133 -16.17 -11.47 6.30
C ARG A 133 -17.55 -12.01 5.91
N MET A 134 -17.68 -12.58 4.70
CA MET A 134 -18.93 -13.20 4.25
C MET A 134 -19.37 -14.35 5.16
N MET A 135 -18.46 -15.23 5.57
CA MET A 135 -18.78 -16.34 6.48
C MET A 135 -19.25 -15.82 7.85
N ARG A 136 -18.58 -14.83 8.43
CA ARG A 136 -18.99 -14.21 9.70
C ARG A 136 -20.40 -13.62 9.61
N ASN A 137 -20.68 -12.88 8.54
CA ASN A 137 -22.01 -12.32 8.30
C ASN A 137 -23.08 -13.42 8.10
N ALA A 138 -22.75 -14.50 7.37
CA ALA A 138 -23.65 -15.64 7.18
C ALA A 138 -23.96 -16.40 8.48
N LEU A 139 -22.98 -16.48 9.39
CA LEU A 139 -23.13 -17.11 10.72
C LEU A 139 -23.71 -16.16 11.78
N GLY A 140 -23.88 -14.87 11.46
CA GLY A 140 -24.34 -13.85 12.41
C GLY A 140 -23.32 -13.57 13.54
N MET A 141 -22.04 -13.83 13.30
CA MET A 141 -20.96 -13.52 14.22
C MET A 141 -20.74 -12.01 14.26
N LYS A 142 -20.58 -11.44 15.45
CA LYS A 142 -20.23 -10.02 15.58
C LYS A 142 -18.75 -9.85 15.30
N GLU A 143 -18.40 -8.95 14.39
CA GLU A 143 -17.01 -8.50 14.27
C GLU A 143 -16.58 -7.76 15.54
N GLN A 144 -15.35 -8.02 15.98
CA GLN A 144 -14.71 -7.17 16.97
C GLN A 144 -14.26 -5.90 16.27
N ASP A 145 -15.01 -4.83 16.48
CA ASP A 145 -14.78 -3.54 15.85
C ASP A 145 -13.66 -2.78 16.60
N LEU A 146 -12.50 -2.66 15.97
CA LEU A 146 -11.35 -1.93 16.50
C LEU A 146 -11.61 -0.42 16.63
N SER A 147 -12.67 0.11 16.00
CA SER A 147 -13.08 1.49 16.18
C SER A 147 -13.69 1.76 17.56
N LEU A 148 -14.15 0.72 18.26
CA LEU A 148 -14.76 0.82 19.59
C LEU A 148 -13.73 0.89 20.72
N ILE A 149 -12.43 0.83 20.42
CA ILE A 149 -11.38 1.04 21.42
C ILE A 149 -11.47 2.50 21.90
N ASP A 150 -11.83 2.67 23.17
CA ASP A 150 -12.06 3.98 23.82
C ASP A 150 -10.93 4.37 24.81
N GLU A 151 -10.11 3.40 25.22
CA GLU A 151 -8.92 3.61 26.05
C GLU A 151 -7.62 3.48 25.26
N ASP A 152 -6.60 4.22 25.70
CA ASP A 152 -5.25 4.16 25.14
C ASP A 152 -4.69 2.72 25.27
N SER A 153 -4.50 2.05 24.14
CA SER A 153 -4.26 0.60 24.08
C SER A 153 -3.20 0.22 23.03
N ILE A 154 -2.59 -0.95 23.22
CA ILE A 154 -1.74 -1.62 22.24
C ILE A 154 -2.49 -2.82 21.70
N VAL A 155 -2.71 -2.87 20.39
CA VAL A 155 -3.41 -3.99 19.75
C VAL A 155 -2.47 -5.18 19.59
N ILE A 156 -2.89 -6.34 20.08
CA ILE A 156 -2.17 -7.61 19.92
C ILE A 156 -3.04 -8.54 19.09
N ALA A 157 -2.54 -9.00 17.96
CA ALA A 157 -3.30 -9.86 17.05
C ALA A 157 -2.42 -10.96 16.44
N TYR A 158 -3.04 -12.01 15.89
CA TYR A 158 -2.29 -13.01 15.14
C TYR A 158 -1.79 -12.38 13.84
N ASP A 159 -2.72 -11.73 13.16
CA ASP A 159 -2.51 -10.89 11.99
C ASP A 159 -3.45 -9.69 12.07
N LEU A 160 -3.15 -8.64 11.31
CA LEU A 160 -4.07 -7.51 11.10
C LEU A 160 -4.32 -7.37 9.61
N THR A 161 -5.57 -7.56 9.22
CA THR A 161 -6.00 -7.35 7.84
C THR A 161 -5.96 -5.85 7.48
N PRO A 162 -5.95 -5.49 6.19
CA PRO A 162 -6.16 -4.11 5.75
C PRO A 162 -7.44 -3.51 6.35
N SER A 163 -8.51 -4.31 6.42
CA SER A 163 -9.78 -3.93 7.02
C SER A 163 -9.63 -3.52 8.50
N ASP A 164 -8.93 -4.35 9.29
CA ASP A 164 -8.71 -4.10 10.72
C ASP A 164 -7.90 -2.81 10.94
N THR A 165 -6.84 -2.62 10.16
CA THR A 165 -5.95 -1.45 10.28
C THR A 165 -6.62 -0.15 9.84
N ALA A 166 -7.50 -0.19 8.84
CA ALA A 166 -8.27 0.97 8.40
C ALA A 166 -9.38 1.39 9.38
N GLN A 167 -9.98 0.43 10.09
CA GLN A 167 -11.01 0.70 11.12
C GLN A 167 -10.43 1.13 12.48
N MET A 168 -9.11 0.99 12.64
CA MET A 168 -8.43 1.22 13.91
C MET A 168 -8.56 2.69 14.37
N ASN A 169 -9.00 2.89 15.62
CA ASN A 169 -9.04 4.21 16.22
C ASN A 169 -7.62 4.73 16.53
N LYS A 170 -7.07 5.56 15.65
CA LYS A 170 -5.69 6.07 15.73
C LYS A 170 -5.41 6.92 16.97
N GLU A 171 -6.44 7.57 17.53
CA GLU A 171 -6.25 8.38 18.74
C GLU A 171 -6.05 7.52 19.99
N LYS A 172 -6.54 6.28 19.96
CA LYS A 172 -6.54 5.36 21.10
C LYS A 172 -5.55 4.22 20.93
N VAL A 173 -5.25 3.81 19.71
CA VAL A 173 -4.25 2.77 19.48
C VAL A 173 -2.85 3.39 19.43
N LEU A 174 -2.09 3.18 20.51
CA LEU A 174 -0.74 3.72 20.67
C LEU A 174 0.34 2.82 20.03
N GLY A 175 -0.01 1.60 19.62
CA GLY A 175 0.91 0.64 19.06
C GLY A 175 0.21 -0.65 18.69
N PHE A 176 0.87 -1.50 17.89
CA PHE A 176 0.37 -2.85 17.69
C PHE A 176 1.48 -3.87 17.45
N ALA A 177 1.16 -5.14 17.73
CA ALA A 177 2.07 -6.25 17.55
C ALA A 177 1.36 -7.50 17.02
N THR A 178 1.99 -8.19 16.07
CA THR A 178 1.40 -9.36 15.40
C THR A 178 2.29 -10.60 15.42
N ASP A 179 1.68 -11.78 15.37
CA ASP A 179 2.40 -13.06 15.29
C ASP A 179 3.01 -13.28 13.91
N ILE A 180 2.28 -12.90 12.86
CA ILE A 180 2.73 -12.99 11.47
C ILE A 180 2.94 -11.60 10.87
N GLY A 181 3.38 -11.52 9.62
CA GLY A 181 3.67 -10.27 8.93
C GLY A 181 5.17 -10.02 8.73
N GLY A 182 5.48 -9.40 7.59
CA GLY A 182 6.85 -9.09 7.16
C GLY A 182 7.07 -7.59 6.98
N ARG A 183 8.34 -7.17 6.81
CA ARG A 183 8.72 -5.75 6.69
C ARG A 183 8.07 -5.01 5.51
N THR A 184 7.67 -5.76 4.49
CA THR A 184 7.02 -5.29 3.25
C THR A 184 5.53 -5.64 3.18
N SER A 185 4.95 -6.25 4.22
CA SER A 185 3.51 -6.56 4.23
C SER A 185 2.65 -5.30 4.26
N HIS A 186 1.40 -5.39 3.78
CA HIS A 186 0.41 -4.31 3.85
C HIS A 186 0.29 -3.74 5.28
N THR A 187 0.24 -4.61 6.28
CA THR A 187 0.23 -4.22 7.70
C THR A 187 1.44 -3.37 8.08
N ALA A 188 2.63 -3.67 7.54
CA ALA A 188 3.85 -2.89 7.78
C ALA A 188 3.87 -1.54 7.06
N ILE A 189 3.27 -1.46 5.88
CA ILE A 189 3.11 -0.21 5.11
C ILE A 189 2.14 0.70 5.87
N MET A 190 0.96 0.19 6.20
CA MET A 190 -0.05 0.93 6.96
C MET A 190 0.47 1.40 8.32
N ALA A 191 1.23 0.57 9.05
CA ALA A 191 1.86 0.97 10.32
C ALA A 191 2.69 2.26 10.19
N ARG A 192 3.45 2.40 9.09
CA ARG A 192 4.30 3.56 8.84
C ARG A 192 3.48 4.77 8.40
N SER A 193 2.49 4.56 7.53
CA SER A 193 1.58 5.61 7.09
C SER A 193 0.77 6.18 8.26
N LEU A 194 0.44 5.35 9.24
CA LEU A 194 -0.22 5.73 10.49
C LEU A 194 0.70 6.39 11.53
N GLU A 195 2.03 6.33 11.33
CA GLU A 195 3.04 6.76 12.31
C GLU A 195 2.88 6.10 13.71
N ILE A 196 2.31 4.88 13.77
CA ILE A 196 2.09 4.14 15.02
C ILE A 196 3.21 3.09 15.19
N PRO A 197 3.86 2.98 16.37
CA PRO A 197 4.86 1.95 16.66
C PRO A 197 4.34 0.52 16.42
N ALA A 198 5.08 -0.28 15.64
CA ALA A 198 4.64 -1.62 15.29
C ALA A 198 5.77 -2.65 15.21
N VAL A 199 5.50 -3.86 15.75
CA VAL A 199 6.40 -5.03 15.70
C VAL A 199 5.66 -6.24 15.18
N LEU A 200 6.11 -6.80 14.06
CA LEU A 200 5.44 -7.92 13.38
C LEU A 200 6.24 -9.21 13.50
N GLY A 201 5.63 -10.35 13.18
CA GLY A 201 6.34 -11.62 13.06
C GLY A 201 6.85 -12.18 14.40
N LEU A 202 6.14 -11.91 15.51
CA LEU A 202 6.51 -12.35 16.86
C LEU A 202 6.21 -13.83 17.13
N LYS A 203 5.41 -14.47 16.28
CA LYS A 203 4.98 -15.88 16.30
C LYS A 203 4.08 -16.30 17.47
N GLU A 204 4.31 -15.78 18.67
CA GLU A 204 3.65 -16.24 19.91
C GLU A 204 3.16 -15.10 20.84
N VAL A 205 3.09 -13.86 20.35
CA VAL A 205 2.63 -12.70 21.14
C VAL A 205 1.17 -12.87 21.58
N THR A 206 0.29 -13.42 20.73
CA THR A 206 -1.12 -13.65 21.09
C THR A 206 -1.31 -14.73 22.15
N GLN A 207 -0.38 -15.67 22.25
CA GLN A 207 -0.40 -16.75 23.24
C GLN A 207 0.16 -16.29 24.59
N THR A 208 1.07 -15.31 24.55
CA THR A 208 1.82 -14.82 25.72
C THR A 208 1.10 -13.66 26.41
N VAL A 209 0.54 -12.73 25.63
CA VAL A 209 -0.12 -11.52 26.13
C VAL A 209 -1.61 -11.75 26.32
N LYS A 210 -2.16 -11.30 27.45
CA LYS A 210 -3.58 -11.33 27.74
C LYS A 210 -4.18 -9.94 27.67
N ASP A 211 -5.49 -9.91 27.42
CA ASP A 211 -6.26 -8.67 27.42
C ASP A 211 -6.11 -7.92 28.75
N GLY A 212 -5.79 -6.63 28.69
CA GLY A 212 -5.53 -5.77 29.84
C GLY A 212 -4.11 -5.82 30.42
N ASP A 213 -3.23 -6.71 29.95
CA ASP A 213 -1.82 -6.75 30.37
C ASP A 213 -1.12 -5.43 30.01
N LEU A 214 -0.19 -4.97 30.85
CA LEU A 214 0.63 -3.82 30.47
C LEU A 214 1.68 -4.27 29.46
N VAL A 215 1.75 -3.61 28.31
CA VAL A 215 2.67 -3.98 27.22
C VAL A 215 3.52 -2.79 26.81
N VAL A 216 4.77 -3.08 26.47
CA VAL A 216 5.66 -2.17 25.78
C VAL A 216 5.88 -2.69 24.37
N VAL A 217 5.71 -1.83 23.37
CA VAL A 217 6.09 -2.08 21.98
C VAL A 217 7.21 -1.11 21.62
N ASP A 218 8.38 -1.67 21.32
CA ASP A 218 9.54 -0.96 20.79
C ASP A 218 9.67 -1.28 19.30
N GLY A 219 9.12 -0.38 18.49
CA GLY A 219 9.18 -0.42 17.04
C GLY A 219 10.55 -0.01 16.46
N LEU A 220 11.50 0.43 17.28
CA LEU A 220 12.87 0.72 16.85
C LEU A 220 13.72 -0.56 16.86
N GLU A 221 13.69 -1.29 17.98
CA GLU A 221 14.48 -2.51 18.16
C GLU A 221 13.72 -3.79 17.76
N GLY A 222 12.41 -3.69 17.53
CA GLY A 222 11.55 -4.82 17.22
C GLY A 222 11.26 -5.68 18.45
N VAL A 223 11.07 -5.06 19.62
CA VAL A 223 10.92 -5.75 20.91
C VAL A 223 9.53 -5.51 21.47
N VAL A 224 8.92 -6.56 22.03
CA VAL A 224 7.67 -6.47 22.79
C VAL A 224 7.86 -7.07 24.17
N LEU A 225 7.49 -6.32 25.21
CA LEU A 225 7.50 -6.78 26.60
C LEU A 225 6.09 -6.85 27.15
N ALA A 226 5.73 -8.01 27.71
CA ALA A 226 4.46 -8.23 28.38
C ALA A 226 4.67 -8.17 29.89
N ASN A 227 3.83 -7.42 30.59
CA ASN A 227 3.89 -7.18 32.03
C ASN A 227 5.30 -6.81 32.52
N PRO A 228 5.91 -5.73 31.98
CA PRO A 228 7.25 -5.30 32.37
C PRO A 228 7.30 -4.96 33.87
N SER A 229 8.44 -5.26 34.49
CA SER A 229 8.74 -4.81 35.85
C SER A 229 8.78 -3.28 35.96
N ALA A 230 8.68 -2.75 37.18
CA ALA A 230 8.75 -1.29 37.39
C ALA A 230 10.09 -0.68 36.92
N GLU A 231 11.18 -1.46 36.96
CA GLU A 231 12.49 -1.03 36.44
C GLU A 231 12.48 -0.95 34.91
N GLU A 232 11.95 -1.97 34.23
CA GLU A 232 11.80 -2.00 32.78
C GLU A 232 10.84 -0.92 32.28
N GLN A 233 9.71 -0.69 32.95
CA GLN A 233 8.79 0.41 32.61
C GLN A 233 9.51 1.75 32.61
N LYS A 234 10.27 2.05 33.67
CA LYS A 234 11.02 3.30 33.79
C LYS A 234 12.10 3.44 32.72
N GLU A 235 12.76 2.33 32.36
CA GLU A 235 13.72 2.31 31.25
C GLU A 235 13.04 2.70 29.93
N TYR A 236 11.91 2.08 29.60
CA TYR A 236 11.21 2.35 28.34
C TYR A 236 10.49 3.71 28.33
N GLU A 237 10.02 4.21 29.47
CA GLU A 237 9.55 5.60 29.59
C GLU A 237 10.68 6.60 29.28
N THR A 238 11.89 6.31 29.75
CA THR A 238 13.07 7.13 29.46
C THR A 238 13.42 7.06 27.98
N LYS A 239 13.49 5.85 27.39
CA LYS A 239 13.74 5.67 25.95
C LYS A 239 12.67 6.34 25.08
N LYS A 240 11.39 6.22 25.46
CA LYS A 240 10.27 6.89 24.77
C LYS A 240 10.48 8.39 24.75
N LYS A 241 10.80 8.98 25.90
CA LYS A 241 11.06 10.42 26.02
C LYS A 241 12.28 10.85 25.19
N GLU A 242 13.37 10.11 25.26
CA GLU A 242 14.57 10.38 24.44
C GLU A 242 14.25 10.35 22.94
N TYR A 243 13.42 9.40 22.50
CA TYR A 243 12.98 9.30 21.12
C TYR A 243 12.05 10.47 20.71
N GLU A 244 11.11 10.86 21.57
CA GLU A 244 10.24 12.02 21.34
C GLU A 244 11.04 13.32 21.27
N ASP A 245 12.01 13.52 22.15
CA ASP A 245 12.88 14.69 22.15
C ASP A 245 13.79 14.71 20.93
N PHE A 246 14.34 13.55 20.52
CA PHE A 246 15.07 13.39 19.26
C PHE A 246 14.21 13.74 18.04
N ARG A 247 12.93 13.31 17.99
CA ARG A 247 12.01 13.71 16.91
C ARG A 247 11.79 15.22 16.86
N LYS A 248 11.64 15.89 18.02
CA LYS A 248 11.50 17.35 18.08
C LYS A 248 12.77 18.06 17.61
N GLU A 249 13.95 17.53 17.95
CA GLU A 249 15.22 18.06 17.44
C GLU A 249 15.28 17.94 15.91
N LEU A 250 14.90 16.79 15.34
CA LEU A 250 14.86 16.60 13.88
C LEU A 250 13.88 17.57 13.20
N GLU A 251 12.73 17.85 13.79
CA GLU A 251 11.75 18.78 13.22
C GLU A 251 12.30 20.21 13.11
N GLN A 252 13.18 20.61 14.04
CA GLN A 252 13.89 21.90 13.97
C GLN A 252 14.91 21.96 12.82
N LEU A 253 15.40 20.81 12.35
CA LEU A 253 16.37 20.74 11.25
C LEU A 253 15.70 20.89 9.87
N LYS A 254 14.38 20.74 9.79
CA LYS A 254 13.61 20.73 8.53
C LYS A 254 13.92 21.91 7.60
N ASP A 255 14.06 23.11 8.17
CA ASP A 255 14.26 24.35 7.39
C ASP A 255 15.73 24.76 7.31
N LEU A 256 16.65 23.96 7.88
CA LEU A 256 18.09 24.20 7.82
C LEU A 256 18.68 23.62 6.54
N LYS A 257 19.77 24.23 6.08
CA LYS A 257 20.56 23.67 4.99
C LYS A 257 21.24 22.37 5.41
N ALA A 258 21.30 21.40 4.51
CA ALA A 258 22.08 20.20 4.71
C ALA A 258 23.57 20.46 4.46
N GLU A 259 24.29 20.82 5.53
CA GLU A 259 25.72 21.14 5.51
C GLU A 259 26.50 20.22 6.47
N THR A 260 27.64 19.69 6.02
CA THR A 260 28.54 18.92 6.88
C THR A 260 29.28 19.83 7.87
N LYS A 261 29.87 19.24 8.93
CA LYS A 261 30.61 20.00 9.96
C LYS A 261 31.82 20.78 9.42
N ASP A 262 32.34 20.41 8.26
CA ASP A 262 33.44 21.06 7.55
C ASP A 262 32.99 21.99 6.41
N GLY A 263 31.67 22.25 6.29
CA GLY A 263 31.12 23.28 5.43
C GLY A 263 30.72 22.84 4.02
N ARG A 264 30.55 21.53 3.78
CA ARG A 264 30.11 21.03 2.47
C ARG A 264 28.59 20.89 2.44
N GLU A 265 27.97 21.67 1.58
CA GLU A 265 26.53 21.54 1.29
C GLU A 265 26.25 20.30 0.43
N VAL A 266 25.14 19.62 0.71
CA VAL A 266 24.58 18.51 -0.08
C VAL A 266 23.08 18.74 -0.24
N GLU A 267 22.49 18.31 -1.36
CA GLU A 267 21.05 18.44 -1.57
C GLU A 267 20.30 17.26 -0.93
N LEU A 268 19.33 17.54 -0.07
CA LEU A 268 18.40 16.53 0.45
C LEU A 268 17.05 16.65 -0.26
N VAL A 269 16.79 15.69 -1.16
CA VAL A 269 15.62 15.70 -2.05
C VAL A 269 14.75 14.48 -1.84
N GLY A 270 13.44 14.61 -2.13
CA GLY A 270 12.47 13.53 -2.04
C GLY A 270 12.45 12.64 -3.28
N ASN A 271 12.08 11.38 -3.09
CA ASN A 271 11.70 10.49 -4.19
C ASN A 271 10.17 10.34 -4.15
N ILE A 272 9.51 10.47 -5.30
CA ILE A 272 8.05 10.43 -5.41
C ILE A 272 7.61 9.47 -6.52
N GLY A 273 6.42 8.90 -6.38
CA GLY A 273 5.71 8.11 -7.37
C GLY A 273 4.44 8.78 -7.88
N THR A 274 3.78 9.59 -7.05
CA THR A 274 2.54 10.30 -7.40
C THR A 274 2.64 11.80 -7.05
N PRO A 275 1.77 12.67 -7.62
CA PRO A 275 1.71 14.07 -7.20
C PRO A 275 1.36 14.27 -5.72
N ALA A 276 0.68 13.31 -5.08
CA ALA A 276 0.31 13.41 -3.67
C ALA A 276 1.52 13.41 -2.72
N ASP A 277 2.59 12.70 -3.09
CA ASP A 277 3.82 12.54 -2.31
C ASP A 277 4.55 13.86 -2.03
N ILE A 278 4.31 14.90 -2.82
CA ILE A 278 4.92 16.23 -2.63
C ILE A 278 4.64 16.78 -1.24
N LYS A 279 3.43 16.51 -0.70
CA LYS A 279 3.08 16.92 0.66
C LYS A 279 4.07 16.35 1.67
N GLY A 280 4.44 15.09 1.52
CA GLY A 280 5.46 14.42 2.34
C GLY A 280 6.84 15.03 2.17
N VAL A 281 7.26 15.31 0.93
CA VAL A 281 8.56 15.95 0.66
C VAL A 281 8.66 17.32 1.33
N LEU A 282 7.63 18.17 1.17
CA LEU A 282 7.58 19.51 1.77
C LEU A 282 7.42 19.45 3.30
N LYS A 283 6.64 18.49 3.82
CA LYS A 283 6.50 18.27 5.27
C LYS A 283 7.85 17.97 5.92
N ASN A 284 8.75 17.27 5.22
CA ASN A 284 10.07 16.88 5.71
C ASN A 284 11.23 17.80 5.27
N GLY A 285 10.94 18.95 4.65
CA GLY A 285 11.98 19.95 4.31
C GLY A 285 12.75 19.67 3.03
N GLY A 286 12.30 18.73 2.19
CA GLY A 286 13.00 18.36 0.95
C GLY A 286 13.26 19.57 0.04
N GLU A 287 14.51 19.70 -0.41
CA GLU A 287 15.02 20.81 -1.23
C GLU A 287 14.59 20.71 -2.71
N GLY A 288 14.02 19.57 -3.10
CA GLY A 288 13.61 19.24 -4.45
C GLY A 288 13.08 17.81 -4.53
N VAL A 289 12.83 17.35 -5.75
CA VAL A 289 12.52 15.96 -6.05
C VAL A 289 13.69 15.38 -6.85
N GLY A 290 14.42 14.43 -6.27
CA GLY A 290 15.59 13.80 -6.88
C GLY A 290 15.23 12.65 -7.82
N LEU A 291 14.03 12.10 -7.67
CA LEU A 291 13.50 11.08 -8.53
C LEU A 291 11.97 11.11 -8.50
N TYR A 292 11.36 11.50 -9.60
CA TYR A 292 9.96 11.24 -9.88
C TYR A 292 9.86 10.01 -10.78
N ARG A 293 9.37 8.91 -10.19
CA ARG A 293 9.06 7.65 -10.86
C ARG A 293 7.76 7.81 -11.65
N THR A 294 7.84 7.76 -12.97
CA THR A 294 6.66 7.98 -13.82
C THR A 294 5.85 6.71 -14.05
N GLU A 295 6.33 5.54 -13.63
CA GLU A 295 5.68 4.25 -13.90
C GLU A 295 4.28 4.15 -13.29
N PHE A 296 4.07 4.72 -12.10
CA PHE A 296 2.77 4.70 -11.42
C PHE A 296 1.67 5.37 -12.26
N LEU A 297 2.00 6.45 -12.97
CA LEU A 297 1.05 7.11 -13.88
C LEU A 297 0.53 6.20 -15.01
N TYR A 298 1.34 5.21 -15.42
CA TYR A 298 0.97 4.21 -16.42
C TYR A 298 0.24 3.04 -15.76
N MET A 299 0.66 2.62 -14.57
CA MET A 299 0.03 1.51 -13.84
C MET A 299 -1.37 1.86 -13.34
N ASP A 300 -1.60 3.09 -12.88
CA ASP A 300 -2.88 3.59 -12.35
C ASP A 300 -3.88 3.98 -13.44
N SER A 301 -3.71 3.47 -14.66
CA SER A 301 -4.50 3.84 -15.83
C SER A 301 -4.91 2.59 -16.59
N ASP A 302 -6.19 2.42 -16.89
CA ASP A 302 -6.68 1.28 -17.70
C ASP A 302 -6.21 1.35 -19.16
N THR A 303 -5.73 2.52 -19.58
CA THR A 303 -5.24 2.81 -20.93
C THR A 303 -3.95 3.60 -20.87
N MET A 304 -3.17 3.57 -21.95
CA MET A 304 -1.94 4.35 -22.04
C MET A 304 -2.24 5.84 -21.84
N PRO A 305 -1.59 6.51 -20.85
CA PRO A 305 -1.84 7.91 -20.58
C PRO A 305 -1.37 8.79 -21.73
N ASP A 306 -2.26 9.64 -22.25
CA ASP A 306 -1.94 10.57 -23.34
C ASP A 306 -1.04 11.74 -22.89
N GLU A 307 -0.55 12.53 -23.86
CA GLU A 307 0.30 13.70 -23.61
C GLU A 307 -0.33 14.67 -22.59
N GLU A 308 -1.65 14.84 -22.60
CA GLU A 308 -2.36 15.80 -21.77
C GLU A 308 -2.51 15.32 -20.31
N LYS A 309 -2.83 14.05 -20.10
CA LYS A 309 -2.86 13.41 -18.78
C LYS A 309 -1.47 13.45 -18.15
N GLN A 310 -0.42 13.13 -18.92
CA GLN A 310 0.97 13.21 -18.46
C GLN A 310 1.38 14.65 -18.13
N PHE A 311 1.06 15.61 -19.01
CA PHE A 311 1.37 17.03 -18.79
C PHE A 311 0.73 17.56 -17.50
N LYS A 312 -0.54 17.24 -17.24
CA LYS A 312 -1.24 17.69 -16.02
C LYS A 312 -0.57 17.17 -14.76
N ALA A 313 -0.23 15.87 -14.71
CA ALA A 313 0.47 15.28 -13.58
C ALA A 313 1.84 15.93 -13.34
N TYR A 314 2.64 16.12 -14.39
CA TYR A 314 3.97 16.74 -14.28
C TYR A 314 3.88 18.22 -13.88
N LYS A 315 2.92 18.95 -14.44
CA LYS A 315 2.66 20.35 -14.09
C LYS A 315 2.28 20.51 -12.62
N GLU A 316 1.39 19.67 -12.11
CA GLU A 316 0.97 19.69 -10.70
C GLU A 316 2.18 19.54 -9.77
N VAL A 317 3.10 18.63 -10.12
CA VAL A 317 4.32 18.42 -9.34
C VAL A 317 5.22 19.66 -9.32
N LEU A 318 5.43 20.28 -10.48
CA LEU A 318 6.29 21.45 -10.63
C LEU A 318 5.74 22.68 -9.91
N GLU A 319 4.43 22.93 -10.04
CA GLU A 319 3.75 24.02 -9.33
C GLU A 319 3.77 23.78 -7.81
N GLY A 320 3.54 22.54 -7.37
CA GLY A 320 3.59 22.14 -5.95
C GLY A 320 4.98 22.35 -5.32
N MET A 321 6.04 22.14 -6.09
CA MET A 321 7.44 22.32 -5.64
C MET A 321 7.91 23.78 -5.66
N LYS A 322 7.09 24.73 -6.17
CA LYS A 322 7.31 26.19 -6.10
C LYS A 322 8.71 26.63 -6.55
N GLY A 323 9.17 26.07 -7.68
CA GLY A 323 10.45 26.42 -8.29
C GLY A 323 11.65 25.58 -7.82
N LYS A 324 11.48 24.69 -6.83
CA LYS A 324 12.49 23.68 -6.49
C LYS A 324 12.66 22.69 -7.65
N PRO A 325 13.88 22.13 -7.86
CA PRO A 325 14.15 21.21 -8.96
C PRO A 325 13.36 19.91 -8.83
N VAL A 326 12.87 19.39 -9.95
CA VAL A 326 12.19 18.09 -10.07
C VAL A 326 12.85 17.27 -11.16
N ILE A 327 13.43 16.13 -10.79
CA ILE A 327 14.03 15.19 -11.73
C ILE A 327 12.98 14.14 -12.12
N ILE A 328 12.44 14.28 -13.33
CA ILE A 328 11.48 13.33 -13.89
C ILE A 328 12.23 12.23 -14.61
N ARG A 329 12.05 10.99 -14.14
CA ARG A 329 12.58 9.80 -14.81
C ARG A 329 11.59 9.34 -15.87
N THR A 330 12.05 9.19 -17.11
CA THR A 330 11.22 8.63 -18.18
C THR A 330 10.86 7.18 -17.88
N LEU A 331 9.87 6.64 -18.58
CA LEU A 331 9.23 5.36 -18.28
C LEU A 331 10.24 4.21 -18.11
N ASP A 332 10.24 3.58 -16.93
CA ASP A 332 10.99 2.36 -16.58
C ASP A 332 10.01 1.18 -16.35
N ILE A 333 9.35 0.76 -17.42
CA ILE A 333 8.46 -0.42 -17.44
C ILE A 333 9.16 -1.61 -18.13
N GLY A 334 8.72 -2.84 -17.83
CA GLY A 334 9.37 -4.09 -18.21
C GLY A 334 10.17 -4.71 -17.06
N GLY A 335 10.42 -6.02 -17.13
CA GLY A 335 10.86 -6.78 -15.96
C GLY A 335 9.70 -7.51 -15.30
N ASP A 336 9.44 -7.16 -14.06
CA ASP A 336 8.33 -7.58 -13.19
C ASP A 336 7.06 -6.74 -13.36
N LYS A 337 7.14 -5.60 -14.06
CA LYS A 337 6.05 -4.64 -14.21
C LYS A 337 5.42 -4.74 -15.59
N ASN A 338 4.24 -5.34 -15.66
CA ASN A 338 3.46 -5.47 -16.90
C ASN A 338 2.33 -4.43 -16.95
N LEU A 339 2.10 -3.84 -18.13
CA LEU A 339 0.93 -3.01 -18.40
C LEU A 339 -0.05 -3.82 -19.25
N PRO A 340 -1.30 -4.08 -18.78
CA PRO A 340 -2.25 -4.95 -19.49
C PRO A 340 -2.56 -4.50 -20.93
N TYR A 341 -2.44 -3.21 -21.21
CA TYR A 341 -2.72 -2.60 -22.52
C TYR A 341 -1.47 -2.41 -23.41
N LEU A 342 -0.27 -2.79 -22.94
CA LEU A 342 0.95 -2.76 -23.73
C LEU A 342 1.40 -4.19 -24.01
N GLU A 343 1.18 -4.65 -25.24
CA GLU A 343 1.64 -5.97 -25.66
C GLU A 343 3.17 -6.01 -25.69
N MET A 344 3.76 -6.76 -24.75
CA MET A 344 5.19 -7.03 -24.70
C MET A 344 5.46 -8.51 -24.96
N PRO A 345 6.53 -8.86 -25.70
CA PRO A 345 6.89 -10.25 -25.89
C PRO A 345 7.29 -10.87 -24.55
N GLU A 346 6.93 -12.13 -24.33
CA GLU A 346 7.46 -12.90 -23.20
C GLU A 346 8.96 -13.10 -23.37
N GLU A 347 9.72 -12.77 -22.33
CA GLU A 347 11.17 -12.92 -22.29
C GLU A 347 11.57 -13.93 -21.21
N MET A 348 12.59 -14.75 -21.49
CA MET A 348 13.14 -15.68 -20.50
C MET A 348 13.71 -14.95 -19.27
N ASN A 349 14.21 -13.72 -19.45
CA ASN A 349 14.73 -12.88 -18.37
C ASN A 349 14.32 -11.41 -18.58
N PRO A 350 13.11 -11.03 -18.14
CA PRO A 350 12.59 -9.67 -18.33
C PRO A 350 13.47 -8.57 -17.73
N PHE A 351 14.18 -8.85 -16.62
CA PHE A 351 15.11 -7.89 -16.00
C PHE A 351 16.30 -7.50 -16.90
N LEU A 352 16.70 -8.38 -17.81
CA LEU A 352 17.82 -8.16 -18.73
C LEU A 352 17.36 -7.79 -20.15
N GLY A 353 16.05 -7.80 -20.40
CA GLY A 353 15.44 -7.73 -21.72
C GLY A 353 14.99 -6.32 -22.15
N LEU A 354 13.84 -6.27 -22.82
CA LEU A 354 13.24 -5.07 -23.40
C LEU A 354 12.50 -4.26 -22.32
N ARG A 355 13.23 -3.37 -21.65
CA ARG A 355 12.66 -2.50 -20.61
C ARG A 355 13.15 -1.06 -20.72
N ALA A 356 12.44 -0.16 -20.06
CA ALA A 356 12.88 1.20 -19.79
C ALA A 356 13.26 1.96 -21.08
N ILE A 357 14.47 2.53 -21.16
CA ILE A 357 14.92 3.27 -22.34
C ILE A 357 14.95 2.41 -23.62
N ARG A 358 15.16 1.09 -23.52
CA ARG A 358 15.18 0.19 -24.68
C ARG A 358 13.79 0.04 -25.27
N LEU A 359 12.77 -0.08 -24.41
CA LEU A 359 11.38 -0.04 -24.82
C LEU A 359 11.03 1.32 -25.41
N CYS A 360 11.48 2.42 -24.80
CA CYS A 360 11.29 3.77 -25.34
C CYS A 360 11.88 3.96 -26.74
N PHE A 361 13.00 3.29 -27.06
CA PHE A 361 13.59 3.32 -28.41
C PHE A 361 12.86 2.42 -29.41
N ALA A 362 12.30 1.30 -28.95
CA ALA A 362 11.47 0.43 -29.77
C ALA A 362 10.13 1.10 -30.10
N GLU A 363 9.48 1.69 -29.09
CA GLU A 363 8.18 2.36 -29.15
C GLU A 363 8.34 3.88 -29.09
N LYS A 364 8.88 4.47 -30.17
CA LYS A 364 9.25 5.89 -30.20
C LYS A 364 8.08 6.85 -29.94
N GLU A 365 6.87 6.52 -30.40
CA GLU A 365 5.69 7.38 -30.17
C GLU A 365 5.30 7.45 -28.69
N LEU A 366 5.45 6.33 -27.96
CA LEU A 366 5.28 6.28 -26.51
C LEU A 366 6.26 7.25 -25.83
N PHE A 367 7.53 7.15 -26.22
CA PHE A 367 8.58 7.97 -25.64
C PHE A 367 8.41 9.46 -25.97
N LYS A 368 8.08 9.80 -27.21
CA LYS A 368 7.82 11.17 -27.64
C LYS A 368 6.62 11.78 -26.92
N THR A 369 5.54 11.01 -26.72
CA THR A 369 4.37 11.44 -25.95
C THR A 369 4.78 11.89 -24.54
N GLN A 370 5.58 11.09 -23.86
CA GLN A 370 6.09 11.44 -22.53
C GLN A 370 7.03 12.64 -22.55
N LEU A 371 8.00 12.66 -23.46
CA LEU A 371 8.97 13.76 -23.55
C LEU A 371 8.30 15.10 -23.84
N ARG A 372 7.32 15.12 -24.76
CA ARG A 372 6.54 16.31 -25.08
C ARG A 372 5.74 16.80 -23.88
N ALA A 373 5.14 15.90 -23.11
CA ALA A 373 4.45 16.24 -21.87
C ALA A 373 5.41 16.85 -20.83
N ILE A 374 6.59 16.26 -20.63
CA ILE A 374 7.61 16.77 -19.69
C ILE A 374 8.11 18.15 -20.13
N LEU A 375 8.39 18.34 -21.42
CA LEU A 375 8.80 19.62 -21.99
C LEU A 375 7.71 20.67 -21.76
N ARG A 376 6.45 20.41 -22.15
CA ARG A 376 5.34 21.36 -21.89
C ARG A 376 5.24 21.73 -20.41
N ALA A 377 5.49 20.79 -19.51
CA ALA A 377 5.47 21.03 -18.07
C ALA A 377 6.64 21.92 -17.61
N SER A 378 7.79 21.94 -18.30
CA SER A 378 8.93 22.79 -17.91
C SER A 378 8.67 24.30 -17.99
N ALA A 379 7.62 24.73 -18.69
CA ALA A 379 7.15 26.11 -18.62
C ALA A 379 6.65 26.54 -17.23
N PHE A 380 6.35 25.57 -16.34
CA PHE A 380 5.74 25.81 -15.02
C PHE A 380 6.70 25.60 -13.84
N GLY A 381 7.94 25.17 -14.08
CA GLY A 381 8.91 24.96 -13.00
C GLY A 381 10.27 24.42 -13.46
N ASN A 382 11.14 24.10 -12.51
CA ASN A 382 12.49 23.63 -12.80
C ASN A 382 12.52 22.11 -13.01
N VAL A 383 12.55 21.68 -14.27
CA VAL A 383 12.54 20.25 -14.67
C VAL A 383 13.92 19.78 -15.07
N HIS A 384 14.29 18.59 -14.59
CA HIS A 384 15.35 17.77 -15.19
C HIS A 384 14.77 16.46 -15.73
N ILE A 385 15.30 15.99 -16.87
CA ILE A 385 14.91 14.71 -17.47
C ILE A 385 16.00 13.69 -17.19
N MET A 386 15.63 12.53 -16.66
CA MET A 386 16.53 11.41 -16.41
C MET A 386 16.09 10.17 -17.20
N PHE A 387 17.04 9.52 -17.88
CA PHE A 387 16.79 8.30 -18.65
C PHE A 387 17.22 7.06 -17.84
N PRO A 388 16.31 6.11 -17.55
CA PRO A 388 16.64 4.86 -16.86
C PRO A 388 17.43 3.89 -17.75
N MET A 389 18.20 2.98 -17.14
CA MET A 389 18.83 1.82 -17.82
C MET A 389 19.73 2.13 -19.02
N ILE A 390 20.33 3.33 -19.06
CA ILE A 390 21.38 3.67 -20.02
C ILE A 390 22.61 2.77 -19.78
N SER A 391 23.00 2.05 -20.82
CA SER A 391 24.14 1.13 -20.82
C SER A 391 25.36 1.70 -21.55
N ASN A 392 25.16 2.65 -22.47
CA ASN A 392 26.24 3.22 -23.27
C ASN A 392 25.99 4.67 -23.70
N VAL A 393 27.05 5.33 -24.18
CA VAL A 393 27.01 6.75 -24.57
C VAL A 393 26.17 7.00 -25.83
N THR A 394 26.02 6.01 -26.70
CA THR A 394 25.21 6.14 -27.93
C THR A 394 23.73 6.30 -27.58
N GLU A 395 23.23 5.53 -26.61
CA GLU A 395 21.84 5.65 -26.11
C GLU A 395 21.57 7.04 -25.53
N VAL A 396 22.53 7.64 -24.81
CA VAL A 396 22.39 9.02 -24.31
C VAL A 396 22.26 10.02 -25.46
N LYS A 397 23.05 9.85 -26.52
CA LYS A 397 23.01 10.72 -27.69
C LYS A 397 21.69 10.58 -28.45
N GLU A 398 21.20 9.35 -28.59
CA GLU A 398 19.91 9.06 -29.23
C GLU A 398 18.74 9.66 -28.44
N ALA A 399 18.67 9.42 -27.13
CA ALA A 399 17.63 10.00 -26.28
C ALA A 399 17.63 11.53 -26.34
N LYS A 400 18.82 12.17 -26.31
CA LYS A 400 18.94 13.63 -26.47
C LYS A 400 18.47 14.12 -27.84
N ALA A 401 18.74 13.36 -28.91
CA ALA A 401 18.27 13.73 -30.24
C ALA A 401 16.73 13.71 -30.32
N ILE A 402 16.08 12.70 -29.73
CA ILE A 402 14.62 12.61 -29.67
C ILE A 402 14.04 13.75 -28.82
N VAL A 403 14.70 14.16 -27.73
CA VAL A 403 14.29 15.36 -26.97
C VAL A 403 14.31 16.62 -27.83
N GLU A 404 15.38 16.84 -28.61
CA GLU A 404 15.46 18.01 -29.50
C GLU A 404 14.41 17.97 -30.62
N GLU A 405 14.13 16.78 -31.17
CA GLU A 405 13.02 16.58 -32.12
C GLU A 405 11.68 16.99 -31.49
N CYS A 406 11.37 16.53 -30.28
CA CYS A 406 10.14 16.91 -29.56
C CYS A 406 10.06 18.43 -29.32
N LYS A 407 11.18 19.09 -29.00
CA LYS A 407 11.22 20.56 -28.85
C LYS A 407 10.89 21.26 -30.17
N GLU A 408 11.42 20.80 -31.29
CA GLU A 408 11.13 21.37 -32.61
C GLU A 408 9.65 21.22 -32.97
N GLU A 409 9.05 20.06 -32.71
CA GLU A 409 7.62 19.83 -32.93
C GLU A 409 6.75 20.78 -32.08
N LEU A 410 7.05 20.91 -30.78
CA LEU A 410 6.32 21.82 -29.90
C LEU A 410 6.44 23.29 -30.34
N ARG A 411 7.62 23.72 -30.82
CA ARG A 411 7.80 25.06 -31.41
C ARG A 411 6.93 25.26 -32.65
N ASN A 412 6.85 24.25 -33.53
CA ASN A 412 6.03 24.30 -34.74
C ASN A 412 4.53 24.35 -34.40
N GLU A 413 4.11 23.66 -33.34
CA GLU A 413 2.75 23.70 -32.79
C GLU A 413 2.44 24.97 -31.98
N LYS A 414 3.45 25.83 -31.73
CA LYS A 414 3.35 27.04 -30.89
C LYS A 414 2.90 26.74 -29.45
N LYS A 415 3.30 25.60 -28.91
CA LYS A 415 3.13 25.27 -27.49
C LYS A 415 4.34 25.78 -26.70
N GLU A 416 4.08 26.39 -25.55
CA GLU A 416 5.14 26.81 -24.61
C GLU A 416 5.73 25.58 -23.90
N PHE A 417 7.05 25.61 -23.69
CA PHE A 417 7.80 24.61 -22.95
C PHE A 417 9.11 25.20 -22.38
#